data_AF-A0A8H4RGN0-F1
#
_entry.id   AF-A0A8H4RGN0-F1
#
_cell.length_a   1.000
_cell.length_b   1.000
_cell.length_c   1.000
_cell.angle_alpha   90.00
_cell.angle_beta   90.00
_cell.angle_gamma   90.00
#
_symmetry.space_group_name_H-M   'P 1'
#
loop_
_entity.id
_entity.type
_entity.pdbx_description
1 polymer ?
#
loop_
_entity_poly.entity_id
_entity_poly.type
_entity_poly.pdbx_seq_one_letter_code
_entity_poly.pdbx_strand_id
1 'polypeptide(L)'
;MLQEDYPIEFVLESVDAVMASDKQPKVLLFDIGGVCVVSPFQAILNYEIQHSIPPGWINHSISRTAPHGFFHRLERGEILLDSTYFAGFNQDLHNPTLWSTFYTNHARKNNPNLPAEVPPLPKVDAEYVFWEMMRESRAMDPWMYPALLALKASGKYILAALSNTVIFPPSHPYSTPPPSQDIKLLFDIFISSAHVGLRKPDPAIYALTLSAVSEFAVKDPQKRWGNGVTAEEVLFLDDIGENLKAGKKAGFRTLKVVLGRAYEAVDELENITGLKLGGSHPRVAVTPVVPGREAKL
;
A
#
# COMPACT_ATOMS: atom_id res chain seq x y z
N MET A 1 -10.41 -12.68 -38.80
CA MET A 1 -9.13 -13.23 -38.32
C MET A 1 -8.08 -12.15 -38.57
N LEU A 2 -7.98 -11.21 -37.64
CA LEU A 2 -7.00 -10.13 -37.66
C LEU A 2 -6.32 -10.19 -36.31
N GLN A 3 -5.03 -10.44 -36.36
CA GLN A 3 -4.10 -10.56 -35.25
C GLN A 3 -3.85 -9.14 -34.76
N GLU A 4 -4.36 -8.79 -33.57
CA GLU A 4 -4.08 -7.49 -32.95
C GLU A 4 -2.64 -7.51 -32.45
N ASP A 5 -1.82 -6.66 -33.05
CA ASP A 5 -0.45 -6.39 -32.64
C ASP A 5 -0.44 -5.82 -31.21
N TYR A 6 -0.03 -6.64 -30.26
CA TYR A 6 0.36 -6.16 -28.94
C TYR A 6 1.58 -5.22 -29.09
N PRO A 7 1.61 -4.08 -28.38
CA PRO A 7 2.78 -3.19 -28.42
C PRO A 7 4.03 -3.97 -28.00
N ILE A 8 5.06 -3.97 -28.86
CA ILE A 8 6.33 -4.69 -28.67
C ILE A 8 7.01 -4.33 -27.34
N GLU A 9 6.76 -3.13 -26.79
CA GLU A 9 7.23 -2.71 -25.46
C GLU A 9 6.66 -3.57 -24.32
N PHE A 10 5.39 -3.99 -24.39
CA PHE A 10 4.78 -4.87 -23.39
C PHE A 10 5.40 -6.27 -23.44
N VAL A 11 5.68 -6.76 -24.65
CA VAL A 11 6.29 -8.07 -24.86
C VAL A 11 7.74 -8.07 -24.38
N LEU A 12 8.49 -6.99 -24.62
CA LEU A 12 9.87 -6.86 -24.15
C LEU A 12 9.97 -6.72 -22.63
N GLU A 13 9.10 -5.93 -21.98
CA GLU A 13 9.05 -5.87 -20.50
C GLU A 13 8.65 -7.23 -19.89
N SER A 14 7.76 -7.96 -20.55
CA SER A 14 7.35 -9.32 -20.14
C SER A 14 8.49 -10.33 -20.30
N VAL A 15 9.25 -10.24 -21.40
CA VAL A 15 10.36 -11.14 -21.70
C VAL A 15 11.57 -10.84 -20.81
N ASP A 16 11.88 -9.57 -20.53
CA ASP A 16 12.94 -9.19 -19.59
C ASP A 16 12.58 -9.59 -18.14
N ALA A 17 11.29 -9.56 -17.77
CA ALA A 17 10.80 -10.08 -16.49
C ALA A 17 10.89 -11.62 -16.40
N VAL A 18 10.64 -12.33 -17.51
CA VAL A 18 10.78 -13.79 -17.61
C VAL A 18 12.24 -14.22 -17.60
N MET A 19 13.15 -13.45 -18.21
CA MET A 19 14.58 -13.78 -18.31
C MET A 19 15.39 -13.38 -17.05
N ALA A 20 14.85 -12.50 -16.19
CA ALA A 20 15.53 -12.02 -14.98
C ALA A 20 15.34 -12.87 -13.70
N SER A 21 14.66 -14.03 -13.75
CA SER A 21 14.44 -14.82 -12.53
C SER A 21 14.23 -16.32 -12.78
N ASP A 22 15.27 -17.04 -13.17
CA ASP A 22 15.32 -18.50 -12.93
C ASP A 22 15.44 -18.85 -11.43
N LYS A 23 15.63 -17.86 -10.55
CA LYS A 23 15.75 -18.04 -9.10
C LYS A 23 14.57 -17.43 -8.36
N GLN A 24 13.88 -18.26 -7.57
CA GLN A 24 12.87 -17.81 -6.63
C GLN A 24 13.46 -16.79 -5.62
N PRO A 25 12.67 -15.79 -5.18
CA PRO A 25 13.12 -14.86 -4.14
C PRO A 25 13.38 -15.60 -2.83
N LYS A 26 14.24 -15.02 -1.98
CA LYS A 26 14.41 -15.49 -0.59
C LYS A 26 13.47 -14.76 0.36
N VAL A 27 13.19 -13.49 0.06
CA VAL A 27 12.35 -12.60 0.86
C VAL A 27 11.11 -12.22 0.06
N LEU A 28 9.95 -12.40 0.68
CA LEU A 28 8.70 -11.82 0.23
C LEU A 28 8.39 -10.64 1.15
N LEU A 29 8.52 -9.43 0.62
CA LEU A 29 8.35 -8.17 1.34
C LEU A 29 6.99 -7.59 0.97
N PHE A 30 6.12 -7.35 1.95
CA PHE A 30 4.75 -6.89 1.73
C PHE A 30 4.54 -5.49 2.30
N ASP A 31 3.87 -4.61 1.55
CA ASP A 31 3.08 -3.56 2.18
C ASP A 31 1.89 -4.15 2.94
N ILE A 32 1.27 -3.37 3.81
CA ILE A 32 0.16 -3.83 4.64
C ILE A 32 -1.18 -3.31 4.13
N GLY A 33 -1.38 -2.00 4.13
CA GLY A 33 -2.65 -1.39 3.69
C GLY A 33 -2.84 -1.53 2.19
N GLY A 34 -3.95 -2.10 1.74
CA GLY A 34 -4.20 -2.34 0.32
C GLY A 34 -3.56 -3.60 -0.25
N VAL A 35 -2.78 -4.33 0.56
CA VAL A 35 -2.13 -5.60 0.20
C VAL A 35 -2.57 -6.72 1.12
N CYS A 36 -2.22 -6.66 2.41
CA CYS A 36 -2.55 -7.69 3.39
C CYS A 36 -3.88 -7.41 4.12
N VAL A 37 -4.23 -6.13 4.22
CA VAL A 37 -5.50 -5.64 4.78
C VAL A 37 -6.16 -4.70 3.79
N VAL A 38 -7.44 -4.42 3.98
CA VAL A 38 -8.19 -3.46 3.15
C VAL A 38 -7.48 -2.10 3.13
N SER A 39 -7.48 -1.43 1.98
CA SER A 39 -6.79 -0.15 1.80
C SER A 39 -7.46 0.97 2.61
N PRO A 40 -6.69 1.80 3.36
CA PRO A 40 -7.23 2.99 4.01
C PRO A 40 -7.83 3.98 3.00
N PHE A 41 -7.37 3.97 1.74
CA PHE A 41 -7.87 4.88 0.71
C PHE A 41 -9.33 4.59 0.31
N GLN A 42 -9.84 3.39 0.60
CA GLN A 42 -11.26 3.11 0.41
C GLN A 42 -12.13 3.92 1.40
N ALA A 43 -11.67 4.11 2.63
CA ALA A 43 -12.36 4.94 3.63
C ALA A 43 -12.42 6.41 3.18
N ILE A 44 -11.31 6.93 2.64
CA ILE A 44 -11.24 8.28 2.06
C ILE A 44 -12.28 8.42 0.93
N LEU A 45 -12.30 7.48 -0.01
CA LEU A 45 -13.20 7.54 -1.15
C LEU A 45 -14.68 7.49 -0.71
N ASN A 46 -15.00 6.62 0.24
CA ASN A 46 -16.35 6.53 0.80
C ASN A 46 -16.76 7.85 1.46
N TYR A 47 -15.86 8.45 2.24
CA TYR A 47 -16.09 9.73 2.89
C TYR A 47 -16.34 10.84 1.87
N GLU A 48 -15.49 10.94 0.85
CA GLU A 48 -15.61 11.96 -0.21
C GLU A 48 -16.96 11.86 -0.93
N ILE A 49 -17.36 10.64 -1.33
CA ILE A 49 -18.64 10.40 -1.99
C ILE A 49 -19.82 10.79 -1.07
N GLN A 50 -19.80 10.37 0.19
CA GLN A 50 -20.86 10.67 1.16
C GLN A 50 -21.01 12.18 1.41
N HIS A 51 -19.92 12.94 1.31
CA HIS A 51 -19.90 14.39 1.53
C HIS A 51 -19.96 15.21 0.24
N SER A 52 -20.24 14.58 -0.90
CA SER A 52 -20.29 15.24 -2.23
C SER A 52 -19.00 15.99 -2.59
N ILE A 53 -17.87 15.47 -2.10
CA ILE A 53 -16.53 15.94 -2.45
C ILE A 53 -16.10 15.16 -3.70
N PRO A 54 -15.65 15.84 -4.78
CA PRO A 54 -15.07 15.17 -5.94
C PRO A 54 -13.96 14.20 -5.52
N PRO A 55 -14.03 12.91 -5.92
CA PRO A 55 -13.07 11.90 -5.49
C PRO A 55 -11.60 12.26 -5.73
N GLY A 56 -10.77 12.01 -4.74
CA GLY A 56 -9.32 12.21 -4.75
C GLY A 56 -8.84 13.51 -4.10
N TRP A 57 -9.72 14.32 -3.52
CA TRP A 57 -9.35 15.55 -2.84
C TRP A 57 -8.40 15.31 -1.67
N ILE A 58 -8.77 14.42 -0.76
CA ILE A 58 -8.02 14.17 0.49
C ILE A 58 -6.65 13.59 0.14
N ASN A 59 -6.60 12.62 -0.78
CA ASN A 59 -5.34 12.05 -1.28
C ASN A 59 -4.48 13.10 -2.01
N HIS A 60 -5.10 14.01 -2.77
CA HIS A 60 -4.38 15.11 -3.40
C HIS A 60 -3.76 16.02 -2.33
N SER A 61 -4.52 16.41 -1.31
CA SER A 61 -4.01 17.27 -0.23
C SER A 61 -2.86 16.60 0.53
N ILE A 62 -3.01 15.33 0.90
CA ILE A 62 -1.94 14.53 1.50
C ILE A 62 -0.72 14.58 0.58
N SER A 63 -0.83 14.16 -0.69
CA SER A 63 0.35 14.13 -1.59
C SER A 63 1.04 15.48 -1.80
N ARG A 64 0.29 16.59 -1.82
CA ARG A 64 0.84 17.94 -2.08
C ARG A 64 1.43 18.62 -0.87
N THR A 65 1.14 18.13 0.33
CA THR A 65 1.79 18.59 1.56
C THR A 65 3.07 17.80 1.87
N ALA A 66 3.41 16.78 1.06
CA ALA A 66 4.66 16.05 1.20
C ALA A 66 5.89 16.97 1.04
N PRO A 67 7.00 16.72 1.77
CA PRO A 67 7.16 15.69 2.80
C PRO A 67 6.76 16.18 4.22
N HIS A 68 6.32 17.43 4.37
CA HIS A 68 6.18 18.11 5.67
C HIS A 68 4.76 18.15 6.23
N GLY A 69 3.77 17.68 5.48
CA GLY A 69 2.38 17.59 5.94
C GLY A 69 2.25 16.69 7.16
N PHE A 70 1.27 16.97 8.01
CA PHE A 70 1.06 16.30 9.28
C PHE A 70 0.88 14.79 9.11
N PHE A 71 0.24 14.33 8.03
CA PHE A 71 0.13 12.91 7.73
C PHE A 71 1.51 12.23 7.58
N HIS A 72 2.42 12.86 6.85
CA HIS A 72 3.78 12.33 6.63
C HIS A 72 4.63 12.37 7.91
N ARG A 73 4.52 13.45 8.67
CA ARG A 73 5.21 13.60 9.96
C ARG A 73 4.75 12.53 10.95
N LEU A 74 3.44 12.24 10.98
CA LEU A 74 2.89 11.15 11.78
C LEU A 74 3.42 9.79 11.31
N GLU A 75 3.44 9.55 10.00
CA GLU A 75 3.96 8.30 9.44
C GLU A 75 5.47 8.11 9.64
N ARG A 76 6.22 9.17 9.95
CA ARG A 76 7.63 9.11 10.38
C ARG A 76 7.82 9.14 11.89
N GLY A 77 6.74 9.14 12.68
CA GLY A 77 6.83 9.20 14.14
C GLY A 77 7.39 10.52 14.69
N GLU A 78 7.39 11.59 13.88
CA GLU A 78 7.89 12.92 14.27
C GLU A 78 6.90 13.68 15.17
N ILE A 79 5.64 13.25 15.18
CA ILE A 79 4.56 13.81 15.99
C ILE A 79 3.69 12.69 16.55
N LEU A 80 3.06 12.94 17.70
CA LEU A 80 2.15 11.99 18.34
C LEU A 80 0.78 12.01 17.67
N LEU A 81 0.08 10.86 17.71
CA LEU A 81 -1.32 10.77 17.32
C LEU A 81 -2.22 11.35 18.43
N ASP A 82 -2.34 12.67 18.45
CA ASP A 82 -3.12 13.42 19.44
C ASP A 82 -3.84 14.62 18.80
N SER A 83 -4.42 15.50 19.63
CA SER A 83 -5.13 16.70 19.17
C SER A 83 -4.25 17.65 18.34
N THR A 84 -2.94 17.67 18.55
CA THR A 84 -2.00 18.49 17.78
C THR A 84 -1.89 17.95 16.35
N TYR A 85 -1.81 16.62 16.21
CA TYR A 85 -1.85 15.99 14.89
C TYR A 85 -3.17 16.31 14.18
N PHE A 86 -4.32 16.12 14.84
CA PHE A 86 -5.61 16.34 14.21
C PHE A 86 -5.83 17.81 13.81
N ALA A 87 -5.39 18.77 14.64
CA ALA A 87 -5.45 20.18 14.28
C ALA A 87 -4.64 20.49 13.02
N GLY A 88 -3.41 19.96 12.92
CA GLY A 88 -2.54 20.16 11.77
C GLY A 88 -2.99 19.43 10.51
N PHE A 89 -3.44 18.18 10.64
CA PHE A 89 -4.00 17.43 9.51
C PHE A 89 -5.27 18.10 9.00
N ASN A 90 -6.10 18.61 9.90
CA ASN A 90 -7.26 19.42 9.51
C ASN A 90 -6.85 20.69 8.75
N GLN A 91 -5.78 21.37 9.18
CA GLN A 91 -5.25 22.52 8.43
C GLN A 91 -4.77 22.14 7.03
N ASP A 92 -4.06 21.03 6.88
CA ASP A 92 -3.60 20.51 5.59
C ASP A 92 -4.79 20.24 4.65
N LEU A 93 -5.87 19.64 5.15
CA LEU A 93 -7.08 19.34 4.37
C LEU A 93 -7.92 20.59 4.04
N HIS A 94 -7.63 21.74 4.65
CA HIS A 94 -8.35 22.99 4.42
C HIS A 94 -7.49 24.07 3.77
N ASN A 95 -6.60 23.69 2.85
CA ASN A 95 -5.80 24.63 2.07
C ASN A 95 -6.55 25.09 0.78
N PRO A 96 -6.96 26.38 0.67
CA PRO A 96 -7.73 26.86 -0.47
C PRO A 96 -6.97 26.79 -1.81
N THR A 97 -5.65 26.97 -1.77
CA THR A 97 -4.80 26.93 -2.97
C THR A 97 -4.71 25.52 -3.52
N LEU A 98 -4.52 24.52 -2.65
CA LEU A 98 -4.54 23.12 -3.05
C LEU A 98 -5.91 22.71 -3.58
N TRP A 99 -6.99 23.19 -2.97
CA TRP A 99 -8.36 22.91 -3.43
C TRP A 99 -8.63 23.42 -4.84
N SER A 100 -8.33 24.68 -5.10
CA SER A 100 -8.48 25.28 -6.43
C SER A 100 -7.66 24.53 -7.49
N THR A 101 -6.42 24.16 -7.12
CA THR A 101 -5.52 23.39 -8.00
C THR A 101 -6.06 21.99 -8.29
N PHE A 102 -6.51 21.27 -7.25
CA PHE A 102 -7.12 19.95 -7.38
C PHE A 102 -8.35 20.00 -8.28
N TYR A 103 -9.27 20.92 -7.99
CA TYR A 103 -10.54 21.00 -8.69
C TYR A 103 -10.34 21.28 -10.18
N THR A 104 -9.50 22.28 -10.49
CA THR A 104 -9.23 22.71 -11.87
C THR A 104 -8.42 21.68 -12.66
N ASN A 105 -7.37 21.12 -12.06
CA ASN A 105 -6.40 20.31 -12.80
C ASN A 105 -6.67 18.81 -12.74
N HIS A 106 -7.46 18.34 -11.78
CA HIS A 106 -7.73 16.91 -11.58
C HIS A 106 -9.23 16.61 -11.62
N ALA A 107 -10.04 17.20 -10.73
CA ALA A 107 -11.44 16.83 -10.60
C ALA A 107 -12.22 17.04 -11.91
N ARG A 108 -12.12 18.24 -12.52
CA ARG A 108 -12.80 18.55 -13.78
C ARG A 108 -12.28 17.77 -14.99
N LYS A 109 -11.00 17.40 -15.00
CA LYS A 109 -10.45 16.54 -16.08
C LYS A 109 -11.00 15.12 -15.99
N ASN A 110 -11.19 14.62 -14.77
CA ASN A 110 -11.74 13.29 -14.53
C ASN A 110 -13.27 13.25 -14.67
N ASN A 111 -13.95 14.36 -14.38
CA ASN A 111 -15.39 14.53 -14.54
C ASN A 111 -15.72 15.90 -15.16
N PRO A 112 -15.85 15.97 -16.50
CA PRO A 112 -16.17 17.21 -17.22
C PRO A 112 -17.52 17.83 -16.86
N ASN A 113 -18.42 17.07 -16.22
CA ASN A 113 -19.75 17.56 -15.81
C ASN A 113 -19.70 18.42 -14.53
N LEU A 114 -18.56 18.47 -13.83
CA LEU A 114 -18.40 19.35 -12.68
C LEU A 114 -18.45 20.84 -13.09
N PRO A 115 -19.03 21.72 -12.25
CA PRO A 115 -19.10 23.16 -12.51
C PRO A 115 -17.76 23.77 -12.94
N ALA A 116 -17.82 24.75 -13.85
CA ALA A 116 -16.61 25.42 -14.35
C ALA A 116 -15.91 26.26 -13.28
N GLU A 117 -16.69 26.91 -12.41
CA GLU A 117 -16.18 27.66 -11.26
C GLU A 117 -15.78 26.70 -10.13
N VAL A 118 -14.72 27.07 -9.41
CA VAL A 118 -14.26 26.32 -8.24
C VAL A 118 -15.28 26.55 -7.10
N PRO A 119 -15.96 25.51 -6.60
CA PRO A 119 -16.91 25.66 -5.50
C PRO A 119 -16.15 25.94 -4.19
N PRO A 120 -16.87 26.33 -3.12
CA PRO A 120 -16.25 26.52 -1.81
C PRO A 120 -15.46 25.29 -1.37
N LEU A 121 -14.34 25.52 -0.68
CA LEU A 121 -13.53 24.48 -0.05
C LEU A 121 -14.43 23.61 0.85
N PRO A 122 -14.47 22.28 0.66
CA PRO A 122 -15.29 21.40 1.48
C PRO A 122 -14.79 21.41 2.93
N LYS A 123 -15.74 21.30 3.87
CA LYS A 123 -15.42 21.03 5.27
C LYS A 123 -15.17 19.53 5.42
N VAL A 124 -13.96 19.18 5.84
CA VAL A 124 -13.57 17.80 6.10
C VAL A 124 -13.40 17.59 7.61
N ASP A 125 -13.95 16.52 8.14
CA ASP A 125 -13.64 16.07 9.50
C ASP A 125 -12.40 15.17 9.44
N ALA A 126 -11.23 15.77 9.67
CA ALA A 126 -9.95 15.10 9.55
C ALA A 126 -9.78 13.96 10.57
N GLU A 127 -10.31 14.12 11.77
CA GLU A 127 -10.24 13.11 12.83
C GLU A 127 -11.15 11.92 12.48
N TYR A 128 -12.40 12.20 12.08
CA TYR A 128 -13.32 11.15 11.62
C TYR A 128 -12.73 10.35 10.45
N VAL A 129 -12.26 11.04 9.40
CA VAL A 129 -11.65 10.39 8.22
C VAL A 129 -10.46 9.52 8.63
N PHE A 130 -9.60 10.03 9.51
CA PHE A 130 -8.45 9.28 9.99
C PHE A 130 -8.86 7.99 10.70
N TRP A 131 -9.82 8.06 11.63
CA TRP A 131 -10.26 6.88 12.35
C TRP A 131 -10.98 5.87 11.46
N GLU A 132 -11.71 6.32 10.45
CA GLU A 132 -12.29 5.44 9.45
C GLU A 132 -11.22 4.74 8.61
N MET A 133 -10.17 5.43 8.19
CA MET A 133 -9.01 4.79 7.54
C MET A 133 -8.41 3.70 8.42
N MET A 134 -8.20 3.98 9.72
CA MET A 134 -7.63 3.01 10.65
C MET A 134 -8.55 1.81 10.87
N ARG A 135 -9.88 2.04 10.95
CA ARG A 135 -10.90 1.00 11.14
C ARG A 135 -10.99 0.07 9.94
N GLU A 136 -11.11 0.62 8.73
CA GLU A 136 -11.17 -0.15 7.49
C GLU A 136 -9.92 -1.01 7.31
N SER A 137 -8.74 -0.44 7.62
CA SER A 137 -7.46 -1.13 7.49
C SER A 137 -7.22 -2.24 8.54
N ARG A 138 -8.25 -2.73 9.23
CA ARG A 138 -8.18 -3.91 10.13
C ARG A 138 -8.76 -5.17 9.49
N ALA A 139 -9.58 -5.03 8.45
CA ALA A 139 -10.12 -6.17 7.74
C ALA A 139 -9.01 -6.82 6.90
N MET A 140 -8.79 -8.12 7.12
CA MET A 140 -7.82 -8.90 6.33
C MET A 140 -8.28 -9.01 4.88
N ASP A 141 -7.37 -8.87 3.93
CA ASP A 141 -7.69 -9.11 2.52
C ASP A 141 -8.04 -10.59 2.31
N PRO A 142 -9.19 -10.91 1.69
CA PRO A 142 -9.67 -12.29 1.59
C PRO A 142 -8.81 -13.20 0.72
N TRP A 143 -7.93 -12.65 -0.12
CA TRP A 143 -7.03 -13.42 -0.98
C TRP A 143 -5.63 -13.48 -0.40
N MET A 144 -5.09 -12.33 0.00
CA MET A 144 -3.71 -12.23 0.48
C MET A 144 -3.53 -12.86 1.87
N TYR A 145 -4.53 -12.78 2.76
CA TYR A 145 -4.40 -13.33 4.11
C TYR A 145 -4.27 -14.87 4.11
N PRO A 146 -5.13 -15.65 3.44
CA PRO A 146 -4.92 -17.10 3.29
C PRO A 146 -3.58 -17.43 2.62
N ALA A 147 -3.16 -16.66 1.61
CA ALA A 147 -1.87 -16.85 0.96
C ALA A 147 -0.69 -16.64 1.93
N LEU A 148 -0.73 -15.62 2.79
CA LEU A 148 0.27 -15.39 3.84
C LEU A 148 0.33 -16.55 4.83
N LEU A 149 -0.81 -17.12 5.22
CA LEU A 149 -0.84 -18.29 6.11
C LEU A 149 -0.16 -19.50 5.45
N ALA A 150 -0.44 -19.76 4.16
CA ALA A 150 0.19 -20.83 3.41
C ALA A 150 1.70 -20.60 3.24
N LEU A 151 2.11 -19.37 2.93
CA LEU A 151 3.51 -18.97 2.84
C LEU A 151 4.24 -19.18 4.17
N LYS A 152 3.65 -18.75 5.29
CA LYS A 152 4.22 -18.92 6.63
C LYS A 152 4.36 -20.39 6.99
N ALA A 153 3.32 -21.18 6.74
CA ALA A 153 3.33 -22.63 7.00
C ALA A 153 4.37 -23.38 6.16
N SER A 154 4.71 -22.88 4.96
CA SER A 154 5.72 -23.49 4.11
C SER A 154 7.14 -23.41 4.68
N GLY A 155 7.44 -22.37 5.48
CA GLY A 155 8.78 -22.08 5.99
C GLY A 155 9.84 -21.77 4.94
N LYS A 156 9.48 -21.65 3.65
CA LYS A 156 10.44 -21.52 2.53
C LYS A 156 11.02 -20.12 2.37
N TYR A 157 10.30 -19.08 2.79
CA TYR A 157 10.62 -17.67 2.56
C TYR A 157 10.85 -16.95 3.89
N ILE A 158 11.63 -15.86 3.89
CA ILE A 158 11.49 -14.82 4.92
C ILE A 158 10.27 -14.00 4.54
N LEU A 159 9.31 -13.92 5.47
CA LEU A 159 8.17 -13.03 5.31
C LEU A 159 8.48 -11.73 6.02
N ALA A 160 8.61 -10.65 5.25
CA ALA A 160 8.88 -9.32 5.79
C ALA A 160 7.73 -8.37 5.42
N ALA A 161 7.53 -7.34 6.25
CA ALA A 161 6.61 -6.26 5.97
C ALA A 161 7.34 -4.91 5.98
N LEU A 162 6.95 -4.02 5.07
CA LEU A 162 7.40 -2.62 5.02
C LEU A 162 6.18 -1.72 4.78
N SER A 163 5.72 -1.05 5.84
CA SER A 163 4.50 -0.25 5.82
C SER A 163 4.75 1.17 6.30
N ASN A 164 4.16 2.12 5.59
CA ASN A 164 3.90 3.43 6.19
C ASN A 164 2.81 3.21 7.26
N THR A 165 3.09 3.57 8.50
CA THR A 165 2.32 3.22 9.70
C THR A 165 2.31 4.39 10.67
N VAL A 166 1.49 4.31 11.70
CA VAL A 166 1.41 5.30 12.78
C VAL A 166 1.67 4.63 14.13
N ILE A 167 2.08 5.41 15.13
CA ILE A 167 2.16 4.95 16.51
C ILE A 167 0.85 5.33 17.22
N PHE A 168 0.07 4.34 17.62
CA PHE A 168 -1.16 4.56 18.38
C PHE A 168 -0.85 4.94 19.84
N PRO A 169 -1.67 5.80 20.47
CA PRO A 169 -1.59 6.03 21.90
C PRO A 169 -1.62 4.72 22.69
N PRO A 170 -0.83 4.54 23.75
CA PRO A 170 -0.79 3.28 24.51
C PRO A 170 -2.14 2.82 25.06
N SER A 171 -3.05 3.76 25.33
CA SER A 171 -4.42 3.49 25.80
C SER A 171 -5.38 3.08 24.69
N HIS A 172 -5.01 3.26 23.41
CA HIS A 172 -5.88 2.97 22.28
C HIS A 172 -5.88 1.46 21.98
N PRO A 173 -7.04 0.82 21.71
CA PRO A 173 -7.12 -0.62 21.44
C PRO A 173 -6.24 -1.12 20.28
N TYR A 174 -5.94 -0.26 19.31
CA TYR A 174 -5.05 -0.60 18.18
C TYR A 174 -3.56 -0.62 18.53
N SER A 175 -3.18 -0.15 19.71
CA SER A 175 -1.80 -0.28 20.21
C SER A 175 -1.47 -1.74 20.56
N THR A 176 -2.47 -2.48 21.07
CA THR A 176 -2.36 -3.88 21.51
C THR A 176 -3.52 -4.73 20.97
N PRO A 177 -3.59 -4.93 19.64
CA PRO A 177 -4.64 -5.77 19.06
C PRO A 177 -4.53 -7.21 19.57
N PRO A 178 -5.66 -7.96 19.66
CA PRO A 178 -5.60 -9.37 20.00
C PRO A 178 -4.83 -10.15 18.93
N PRO A 179 -4.15 -11.27 19.28
CA PRO A 179 -3.29 -12.00 18.33
C PRO A 179 -3.99 -12.42 17.03
N SER A 180 -5.28 -12.75 17.07
CA SER A 180 -6.07 -13.11 15.89
C SER A 180 -6.28 -11.96 14.90
N GLN A 181 -6.07 -10.72 15.33
CA GLN A 181 -6.20 -9.51 14.52
C GLN A 181 -4.84 -8.85 14.26
N ASP A 182 -3.75 -9.35 14.85
CA ASP A 182 -2.43 -8.78 14.69
C ASP A 182 -1.69 -9.41 13.50
N ILE A 183 -1.85 -8.80 12.32
CA ILE A 183 -1.18 -9.21 11.09
C ILE A 183 0.35 -9.23 11.23
N LYS A 184 0.93 -8.44 12.15
CA LYS A 184 2.38 -8.38 12.38
C LYS A 184 2.94 -9.75 12.76
N LEU A 185 2.16 -10.58 13.45
CA LEU A 185 2.56 -11.92 13.88
C LEU A 185 2.80 -12.90 12.72
N LEU A 186 2.33 -12.58 11.50
CA LEU A 186 2.60 -13.41 10.33
C LEU A 186 4.02 -13.22 9.78
N PHE A 187 4.66 -12.09 10.06
CA PHE A 187 5.96 -11.75 9.50
C PHE A 187 7.11 -12.09 10.45
N ASP A 188 8.23 -12.48 9.86
CA ASP A 188 9.51 -12.64 10.56
C ASP A 188 10.10 -11.27 10.93
N ILE A 189 9.86 -10.26 10.07
CA ILE A 189 10.34 -8.88 10.23
C ILE A 189 9.24 -7.91 9.86
N PHE A 190 9.02 -6.90 10.71
CA PHE A 190 8.04 -5.84 10.45
C PHE A 190 8.70 -4.47 10.56
N ILE A 191 8.92 -3.82 9.41
CA ILE A 191 9.48 -2.47 9.34
C ILE A 191 8.32 -1.46 9.35
N SER A 192 8.16 -0.80 10.48
CA SER A 192 7.19 0.28 10.69
C SER A 192 7.85 1.64 10.48
N SER A 193 7.40 2.39 9.47
CA SER A 193 7.90 3.73 9.15
C SER A 193 8.00 4.65 10.37
N ALA A 194 6.97 4.68 11.22
CA ALA A 194 6.92 5.58 12.36
C ALA A 194 7.88 5.19 13.48
N HIS A 195 8.25 3.91 13.61
CA HIS A 195 9.23 3.46 14.60
C HIS A 195 10.67 3.65 14.12
N VAL A 196 10.91 3.60 12.80
CA VAL A 196 12.25 3.77 12.22
C VAL A 196 12.56 5.21 11.79
N GLY A 197 11.58 6.11 11.83
CA GLY A 197 11.78 7.52 11.47
C GLY A 197 11.88 7.79 9.97
N LEU A 198 11.53 6.83 9.12
CA LEU A 198 11.64 6.90 7.66
C LEU A 198 10.30 6.59 7.02
N ARG A 199 10.09 6.94 5.75
CA ARG A 199 8.83 6.70 5.05
C ARG A 199 9.06 6.31 3.60
N LYS A 200 8.30 5.36 3.06
CA LYS A 200 8.25 5.17 1.60
C LYS A 200 7.73 6.46 0.94
N PRO A 201 8.26 6.90 -0.21
CA PRO A 201 9.25 6.23 -1.07
C PRO A 201 10.71 6.69 -0.85
N ASP A 202 11.09 7.17 0.33
CA ASP A 202 12.48 7.58 0.62
C ASP A 202 13.47 6.41 0.40
N PRO A 203 14.55 6.56 -0.40
CA PRO A 203 15.54 5.51 -0.60
C PRO A 203 16.11 4.91 0.69
N ALA A 204 16.23 5.71 1.76
CA ALA A 204 16.78 5.26 3.04
C ALA A 204 15.97 4.13 3.68
N ILE A 205 14.63 4.10 3.52
CA ILE A 205 13.82 3.05 4.12
C ILE A 205 14.03 1.69 3.43
N TYR A 206 14.30 1.69 2.12
CA TYR A 206 14.59 0.47 1.37
C TYR A 206 15.97 -0.08 1.73
N ALA A 207 16.97 0.79 1.89
CA ALA A 207 18.29 0.41 2.37
C ALA A 207 18.24 -0.19 3.79
N LEU A 208 17.52 0.45 4.70
CA LEU A 208 17.29 -0.06 6.06
C LEU A 208 16.59 -1.42 6.02
N THR A 209 15.57 -1.57 5.17
CA THR A 209 14.83 -2.83 5.03
C THR A 209 15.73 -3.96 4.52
N LEU A 210 16.57 -3.70 3.50
CA LEU A 210 17.52 -4.69 2.97
C LEU A 210 18.52 -5.14 4.04
N SER A 211 19.07 -4.20 4.82
CA SER A 211 19.96 -4.54 5.93
C SER A 211 19.27 -5.41 6.97
N ALA A 212 18.05 -5.06 7.38
CA ALA A 212 17.30 -5.82 8.38
C ALA A 212 17.00 -7.26 7.93
N VAL A 213 16.54 -7.45 6.68
CA VAL A 213 16.25 -8.81 6.16
C VAL A 213 17.52 -9.63 5.95
N SER A 214 18.63 -8.99 5.55
CA SER A 214 19.92 -9.66 5.38
C SER A 214 20.51 -10.10 6.72
N GLU A 215 20.46 -9.23 7.74
CA GLU A 215 20.88 -9.58 9.10
C GLU A 215 20.06 -10.71 9.71
N PHE A 216 18.74 -10.71 9.50
CA PHE A 216 17.88 -11.81 9.94
C PHE A 216 18.26 -13.12 9.25
N ALA A 217 18.47 -13.09 7.93
CA ALA A 217 18.84 -14.26 7.15
C ALA A 217 20.17 -14.89 7.60
N VAL A 218 21.14 -14.09 8.03
CA VAL A 218 22.42 -14.59 8.58
C VAL A 218 22.24 -15.29 9.93
N LYS A 219 21.30 -14.80 10.76
CA LYS A 219 21.12 -15.28 12.14
C LYS A 219 20.21 -16.50 12.24
N ASP A 220 19.40 -16.79 11.24
CA ASP A 220 18.47 -17.92 11.24
C ASP A 220 19.22 -19.23 10.90
N PRO A 221 19.46 -20.13 11.88
CA PRO A 221 20.19 -21.38 11.63
C PRO A 221 19.36 -22.41 10.87
N GLN A 222 18.03 -22.22 10.78
CA GLN A 222 17.12 -23.11 10.06
C GLN A 222 17.00 -22.71 8.59
N LYS A 223 17.17 -21.42 8.26
CA LYS A 223 17.15 -20.92 6.88
C LYS A 223 18.56 -20.94 6.27
N ARG A 224 18.68 -21.46 5.05
CA ARG A 224 19.94 -21.82 4.38
C ARG A 224 20.76 -20.64 3.86
N TRP A 225 20.60 -19.43 4.41
CA TRP A 225 21.06 -18.18 3.81
C TRP A 225 22.16 -17.50 4.63
N GLY A 226 23.14 -18.29 5.10
CA GLY A 226 24.23 -17.84 5.98
C GLY A 226 25.16 -16.75 5.43
N ASN A 227 24.95 -16.28 4.19
CA ASN A 227 25.65 -15.14 3.59
C ASN A 227 24.76 -13.88 3.47
N GLY A 228 23.55 -13.90 4.03
CA GLY A 228 22.57 -12.83 3.89
C GLY A 228 21.73 -12.91 2.61
N VAL A 229 21.10 -11.78 2.28
CA VAL A 229 20.19 -11.59 1.14
C VAL A 229 20.60 -10.36 0.35
N THR A 230 20.59 -10.44 -0.99
CA THR A 230 20.82 -9.29 -1.89
C THR A 230 19.50 -8.64 -2.31
N ALA A 231 19.54 -7.43 -2.89
CA ALA A 231 18.34 -6.69 -3.29
C ALA A 231 17.48 -7.47 -4.30
N GLU A 232 18.11 -8.15 -5.26
CA GLU A 232 17.44 -8.91 -6.32
C GLU A 232 16.72 -10.18 -5.79
N GLU A 233 17.07 -10.61 -4.58
CA GLU A 233 16.47 -11.74 -3.88
C GLU A 233 15.23 -11.33 -3.04
N VAL A 234 14.88 -10.04 -3.05
CA VAL A 234 13.68 -9.48 -2.42
C VAL A 234 12.61 -9.24 -3.48
N LEU A 235 11.43 -9.84 -3.31
CA LEU A 235 10.22 -9.50 -4.05
C LEU A 235 9.34 -8.60 -3.20
N PHE A 236 9.17 -7.34 -3.62
CA PHE A 236 8.39 -6.33 -2.93
C PHE A 236 6.99 -6.16 -3.54
N LEU A 237 5.96 -6.36 -2.73
CA LEU A 237 4.55 -6.20 -3.07
C LEU A 237 3.99 -4.92 -2.44
N ASP A 238 3.38 -4.07 -3.24
CA ASP A 238 2.79 -2.79 -2.80
C ASP A 238 1.66 -2.41 -3.78
N ASP A 239 0.66 -1.67 -3.31
CA ASP A 239 -0.44 -1.16 -4.15
C ASP A 239 -0.11 0.21 -4.76
N ILE A 240 0.84 0.95 -4.16
CA ILE A 240 1.24 2.29 -4.57
C ILE A 240 2.43 2.22 -5.53
N GLY A 241 2.20 2.65 -6.77
CA GLY A 241 3.22 2.60 -7.83
C GLY A 241 4.49 3.42 -7.56
N GLU A 242 4.41 4.51 -6.79
CA GLU A 242 5.60 5.29 -6.42
C GLU A 242 6.52 4.54 -5.45
N ASN A 243 5.94 3.79 -4.51
CA ASN A 243 6.69 2.92 -3.61
C ASN A 243 7.42 1.82 -4.41
N LEU A 244 6.70 1.16 -5.33
CA LEU A 244 7.31 0.14 -6.20
C LEU A 244 8.44 0.72 -7.07
N LYS A 245 8.27 1.93 -7.63
CA LYS A 245 9.33 2.59 -8.39
C LYS A 245 10.58 2.83 -7.55
N ALA A 246 10.44 3.25 -6.30
CA ALA A 246 11.56 3.41 -5.39
C ALA A 246 12.18 2.07 -4.98
N GLY A 247 11.38 1.03 -4.73
CA GLY A 247 11.86 -0.33 -4.48
C GLY A 247 12.67 -0.89 -5.66
N LYS A 248 12.19 -0.70 -6.90
CA LYS A 248 12.93 -1.08 -8.12
C LYS A 248 14.26 -0.34 -8.24
N LYS A 249 14.30 0.96 -7.90
CA LYS A 249 15.56 1.73 -7.84
C LYS A 249 16.52 1.23 -6.76
N ALA A 250 16.01 0.65 -5.69
CA ALA A 250 16.80 0.00 -4.65
C ALA A 250 17.27 -1.42 -5.02
N GLY A 251 16.92 -1.92 -6.21
CA GLY A 251 17.29 -3.25 -6.71
C GLY A 251 16.30 -4.36 -6.40
N PHE A 252 15.15 -4.04 -5.77
CA PHE A 252 14.14 -5.05 -5.47
C PHE A 252 13.39 -5.46 -6.72
N ARG A 253 13.04 -6.75 -6.79
CA ARG A 253 11.96 -7.20 -7.67
C ARG A 253 10.65 -6.64 -7.14
N THR A 254 9.70 -6.35 -8.02
CA THR A 254 8.44 -5.70 -7.61
C THR A 254 7.24 -6.40 -8.22
N LEU A 255 6.16 -6.48 -7.46
CA LEU A 255 4.86 -6.99 -7.90
C LEU A 255 3.78 -6.01 -7.44
N LYS A 256 3.04 -5.45 -8.41
CA LYS A 256 1.97 -4.51 -8.10
C LYS A 256 0.71 -5.24 -7.67
N VAL A 257 0.18 -4.87 -6.51
CA VAL A 257 -1.13 -5.33 -6.06
C VAL A 257 -2.17 -4.33 -6.54
N VAL A 258 -3.05 -4.74 -7.44
CA VAL A 258 -4.13 -3.84 -7.87
C VAL A 258 -5.25 -3.87 -6.84
N LEU A 259 -5.62 -2.69 -6.33
CA LEU A 259 -6.74 -2.54 -5.40
C LEU A 259 -8.01 -3.22 -5.93
N GLY A 260 -8.64 -4.01 -5.06
CA GLY A 260 -9.83 -4.81 -5.39
C GLY A 260 -9.55 -6.05 -6.25
N ARG A 261 -8.30 -6.29 -6.65
CA ARG A 261 -7.88 -7.46 -7.46
C ARG A 261 -6.66 -8.17 -6.87
N ALA A 262 -6.58 -8.27 -5.54
CA ALA A 262 -5.50 -8.96 -4.84
C ALA A 262 -5.29 -10.42 -5.31
N TYR A 263 -6.34 -11.07 -5.82
CA TYR A 263 -6.25 -12.40 -6.42
C TYR A 263 -5.26 -12.49 -7.60
N GLU A 264 -5.08 -11.42 -8.39
CA GLU A 264 -4.09 -11.39 -9.49
C GLU A 264 -2.66 -11.47 -8.93
N ALA A 265 -2.40 -10.76 -7.83
CA ALA A 265 -1.10 -10.83 -7.15
C ALA A 265 -0.88 -12.18 -6.46
N VAL A 266 -1.93 -12.82 -5.95
CA VAL A 266 -1.84 -14.18 -5.38
C VAL A 266 -1.56 -15.22 -6.46
N ASP A 267 -2.22 -15.13 -7.62
CA ASP A 267 -1.94 -16.02 -8.77
C ASP A 267 -0.46 -15.87 -9.22
N GLU A 268 0.06 -14.65 -9.27
CA GLU A 268 1.46 -14.40 -9.62
C GLU A 268 2.44 -14.90 -8.55
N LEU A 269 2.11 -14.75 -7.26
CA LEU A 269 2.88 -15.35 -6.18
C LEU A 269 2.89 -16.88 -6.26
N GLU A 270 1.77 -17.51 -6.61
CA GLU A 270 1.66 -18.96 -6.81
C GLU A 270 2.59 -19.42 -7.96
N ASN A 271 2.62 -18.68 -9.07
CA ASN A 271 3.56 -18.93 -10.18
C ASN A 271 5.02 -18.80 -9.75
N ILE A 272 5.38 -17.72 -9.05
CA ILE A 272 6.77 -17.44 -8.62
C ILE A 272 7.25 -18.48 -7.59
N THR A 273 6.39 -18.85 -6.65
CA THR A 273 6.76 -19.71 -5.52
C THR A 273 6.57 -21.20 -5.80
N GLY A 274 5.70 -21.56 -6.75
CA GLY A 274 5.25 -22.93 -6.98
C GLY A 274 4.44 -23.50 -5.81
N LEU A 275 3.98 -22.66 -4.88
CA LEU A 275 3.12 -23.07 -3.77
C LEU A 275 1.66 -22.85 -4.15
N LYS A 276 0.78 -23.72 -3.63
CA LYS A 276 -0.67 -23.47 -3.72
C LYS A 276 -1.06 -22.38 -2.72
N LEU A 277 -1.31 -21.18 -3.22
CA LEU A 277 -1.68 -19.98 -2.45
C LEU A 277 -3.12 -19.55 -2.71
N GLY A 278 -3.67 -19.88 -3.89
CA GLY A 278 -5.04 -19.55 -4.26
C GLY A 278 -6.09 -20.18 -3.34
N GLY A 279 -7.02 -19.35 -2.86
CA GLY A 279 -8.22 -19.78 -2.13
C GLY A 279 -9.40 -20.10 -3.06
N SER A 280 -10.54 -20.45 -2.47
CA SER A 280 -11.82 -20.69 -3.17
C SER A 280 -12.73 -19.45 -3.23
N HIS A 281 -12.20 -18.27 -2.88
CA HIS A 281 -12.98 -17.04 -2.85
C HIS A 281 -13.47 -16.65 -4.26
N PRO A 282 -14.64 -15.99 -4.40
CA PRO A 282 -15.07 -15.48 -5.70
C PRO A 282 -14.08 -14.45 -6.26
N ARG A 283 -13.65 -14.63 -7.51
CA ARG A 283 -12.79 -13.68 -8.25
C ARG A 283 -13.62 -12.47 -8.71
N VAL A 284 -14.14 -11.72 -7.75
CA VAL A 284 -14.94 -10.52 -8.00
C VAL A 284 -14.08 -9.31 -7.72
N ALA A 285 -13.87 -8.47 -8.72
CA ALA A 285 -13.21 -7.20 -8.53
C ALA A 285 -14.05 -6.32 -7.59
N VAL A 286 -13.47 -5.87 -6.47
CA VAL A 286 -14.10 -4.85 -5.63
C VAL A 286 -14.02 -3.53 -6.40
N THR A 287 -15.09 -3.20 -7.10
CA THR A 287 -15.19 -1.92 -7.80
C THR A 287 -15.66 -0.87 -6.80
N PRO A 288 -14.96 0.26 -6.63
CA PRO A 288 -15.49 1.34 -5.84
C PRO A 288 -16.80 1.83 -6.46
N VAL A 289 -17.88 1.82 -5.68
CA VAL A 289 -19.18 2.34 -6.13
C VAL A 289 -19.05 3.86 -6.21
N VAL A 290 -18.77 4.39 -7.39
CA VAL A 290 -18.83 5.82 -7.68
C VAL A 290 -20.20 6.11 -8.30
N PRO A 291 -21.11 6.84 -7.62
CA PRO A 291 -22.37 7.24 -8.23
C PRO A 291 -22.10 8.01 -9.53
N GLY A 292 -22.64 7.52 -10.65
CA GLY A 292 -22.54 8.18 -11.97
C GLY A 292 -21.51 7.62 -12.96
N ARG A 293 -20.78 6.54 -12.63
CA ARG A 293 -20.06 5.74 -13.65
C ARG A 293 -20.90 4.49 -13.96
N GLU A 294 -21.74 4.58 -14.98
CA GLU A 294 -22.30 3.36 -15.59
C GLU A 294 -21.12 2.54 -16.14
N ALA A 295 -21.05 1.27 -15.72
CA ALA A 295 -20.20 0.30 -16.36
C ALA A 295 -20.67 0.18 -17.81
N LYS A 296 -19.84 0.61 -18.77
CA LYS A 296 -20.03 0.19 -20.16
C LYS A 296 -19.76 -1.31 -20.20
N LEU A 297 -20.82 -2.07 -20.43
CA LEU A 297 -20.80 -3.49 -20.79
C LEU A 297 -19.91 -3.72 -22.02
#